data_AF-A0A9E6K1K5-F1
#
_entry.id   AF-A0A9E6K1K5-F1
#
_cell.length_a   1.000
_cell.length_b   1.000
_cell.length_c   1.000
_cell.angle_alpha   90.00
_cell.angle_beta   90.00
_cell.angle_gamma   90.00
#
_symmetry.space_group_name_H-M   'P 1'
#
loop_
_entity.id
_entity.type
_entity.pdbx_description
1 polymer ?
#
loop_
_entity_poly.entity_id
_entity_poly.type
_entity_poly.pdbx_seq_one_letter_code
_entity_poly.pdbx_strand_id
1 'polypeptide(L)'
;MEYRNRAKNRRLKRNVLSLANILKFKGLNLSNGEKISVVGIFLSLISLFFIWVDSASGEEKGTAFSSLAGSVGYIMLIVLLFLIFILFSHSRKEKLKLYSDIHFKDSTIIILGGIFNIFLSFNIFSFVTGLQRFSSTIICGNGVILSITGAIVIVIGGIITRKEKKSEKYSIYTNELIEEEEQKEEENNMKLPF
;
A
#
# COMPACT_ATOMS: atom_id res chain seq x y z
N MET A 1 13.33 -14.47 -44.39
CA MET A 1 12.34 -14.34 -43.29
C MET A 1 12.95 -14.19 -41.90
N GLU A 2 14.11 -14.78 -41.58
CA GLU A 2 14.71 -14.73 -40.23
C GLU A 2 15.09 -13.33 -39.72
N TYR A 3 15.51 -12.43 -40.61
CA TYR A 3 15.99 -11.10 -40.21
C TYR A 3 14.90 -10.24 -39.56
N ARG A 4 13.66 -10.35 -40.08
CA ARG A 4 12.49 -9.62 -39.56
C ARG A 4 12.09 -10.12 -38.17
N ASN A 5 12.21 -11.42 -37.91
CA ASN A 5 11.95 -12.02 -36.60
C ASN A 5 13.03 -11.64 -35.57
N ARG A 6 14.31 -11.61 -35.95
CA ARG A 6 15.40 -11.13 -35.07
C ARG A 6 15.25 -9.65 -34.69
N ALA A 7 14.83 -8.80 -35.64
CA ALA A 7 14.58 -7.39 -35.39
C ALA A 7 13.39 -7.16 -34.44
N LYS A 8 12.30 -7.92 -34.61
CA LYS A 8 11.11 -7.87 -33.74
C LYS A 8 11.45 -8.33 -32.32
N ASN A 9 12.25 -9.39 -32.18
CA ASN A 9 12.68 -9.92 -30.89
C ASN A 9 13.65 -8.97 -30.16
N ARG A 10 14.53 -8.26 -30.89
CA ARG A 10 15.35 -7.17 -30.33
C ARG A 10 14.52 -5.99 -29.84
N ARG A 11 13.48 -5.58 -30.58
CA ARG A 11 12.54 -4.53 -30.14
C ARG A 11 11.77 -4.93 -28.90
N LEU A 12 11.26 -6.16 -28.84
CA LEU A 12 10.60 -6.70 -27.65
C LEU A 12 11.54 -6.76 -26.45
N LYS A 13 12.75 -7.32 -26.60
CA LYS A 13 13.75 -7.28 -25.53
C LYS A 13 14.05 -5.87 -25.06
N ARG A 14 14.16 -4.90 -25.97
CA ARG A 14 14.42 -3.49 -25.63
C ARG A 14 13.24 -2.84 -24.92
N ASN A 15 12.00 -3.15 -25.30
CA ASN A 15 10.79 -2.66 -24.62
C ASN A 15 10.60 -3.33 -23.26
N VAL A 16 10.93 -4.62 -23.13
CA VAL A 16 10.93 -5.34 -21.86
C VAL A 16 12.06 -4.83 -20.97
N LEU A 17 13.26 -4.56 -21.50
CA LEU A 17 14.35 -3.92 -20.75
C LEU A 17 14.04 -2.47 -20.40
N SER A 18 13.31 -1.72 -21.24
CA SER A 18 12.90 -0.36 -20.90
C SER A 18 11.77 -0.36 -19.88
N LEU A 19 10.78 -1.25 -20.00
CA LEU A 19 9.76 -1.46 -18.98
C LEU A 19 10.39 -1.95 -17.68
N ALA A 20 11.34 -2.89 -17.75
CA ALA A 20 12.11 -3.36 -16.61
C ALA A 20 13.15 -2.35 -16.12
N ASN A 21 13.51 -1.30 -16.87
CA ASN A 21 14.33 -0.17 -16.39
C ASN A 21 13.45 0.97 -15.83
N ILE A 22 12.23 1.10 -16.32
CA ILE A 22 11.18 1.96 -15.73
C ILE A 22 10.65 1.30 -14.44
N LEU A 23 10.61 -0.04 -14.39
CA LEU A 23 10.28 -0.88 -13.24
C LEU A 23 11.51 -1.25 -12.40
N LYS A 24 12.75 -1.23 -12.91
CA LYS A 24 13.98 -1.07 -12.09
C LYS A 24 14.03 0.41 -11.70
N PHE A 25 13.04 0.87 -10.95
CA PHE A 25 13.28 1.04 -9.54
C PHE A 25 14.58 1.81 -9.24
N LYS A 26 14.48 3.13 -9.43
CA LYS A 26 14.68 4.10 -8.33
C LYS A 26 13.72 3.78 -7.16
N GLY A 27 13.68 2.52 -6.73
CA GLY A 27 12.45 1.87 -6.26
C GLY A 27 12.13 1.95 -4.82
N LEU A 28 12.88 2.75 -4.08
CA LEU A 28 12.74 2.88 -2.65
C LEU A 28 12.96 4.32 -2.21
N ASN A 29 12.64 5.30 -3.05
CA ASN A 29 12.25 6.64 -2.56
C ASN A 29 10.80 6.64 -2.03
N LEU A 30 10.28 5.47 -1.68
CA LEU A 30 9.14 5.33 -0.78
C LEU A 30 9.63 5.70 0.62
N SER A 31 8.81 6.42 1.38
CA SER A 31 9.12 6.69 2.78
C SER A 31 9.17 5.36 3.57
N ASN A 32 9.78 5.33 4.75
CA ASN A 32 9.87 4.07 5.50
C ASN A 32 8.47 3.54 5.86
N GLY A 33 7.50 4.43 6.12
CA GLY A 33 6.10 4.05 6.31
C GLY A 33 5.46 3.40 5.08
N GLU A 34 5.79 3.88 3.88
CA GLU A 34 5.26 3.32 2.63
C GLU A 34 5.84 1.93 2.34
N LYS A 35 7.12 1.70 2.63
CA LYS A 35 7.76 0.37 2.54
C LYS A 35 7.09 -0.64 3.47
N ILE A 36 6.81 -0.24 4.72
CA ILE A 36 6.10 -1.08 5.69
C ILE A 36 4.69 -1.40 5.18
N SER A 37 4.00 -0.41 4.60
CA SER A 37 2.66 -0.60 4.03
C SER A 37 2.66 -1.62 2.88
N VAL A 38 3.69 -1.59 2.01
CA VAL A 38 3.85 -2.57 0.92
C VAL A 38 4.04 -3.98 1.47
N VAL A 39 4.85 -4.15 2.51
CA VAL A 39 5.03 -5.45 3.17
C VAL A 39 3.69 -5.97 3.71
N GLY A 40 2.92 -5.11 4.39
CA GLY A 40 1.59 -5.45 4.89
C GLY A 40 0.61 -5.86 3.77
N ILE A 41 0.58 -5.12 2.66
CA ILE A 41 -0.23 -5.46 1.48
C ILE A 41 0.17 -6.83 0.91
N PHE A 42 1.46 -7.11 0.82
CA PHE A 42 1.96 -8.37 0.28
C PHE A 42 1.56 -9.55 1.17
N LEU A 43 1.66 -9.38 2.50
CA LEU A 43 1.15 -10.32 3.50
C LEU A 43 -0.35 -10.57 3.34
N SER A 44 -1.15 -9.50 3.22
CA SER A 44 -2.60 -9.62 3.00
C SER A 44 -2.95 -10.27 1.66
N LEU A 45 -2.18 -10.03 0.59
CA LEU A 45 -2.37 -10.71 -0.70
C LEU A 45 -2.11 -12.21 -0.60
N ILE A 46 -0.99 -12.59 0.01
CA ILE A 46 -0.63 -14.00 0.20
C ILE A 46 -1.68 -14.69 1.08
N SER A 47 -2.15 -14.01 2.13
CA SER A 47 -3.20 -14.50 3.03
C SER A 47 -4.45 -14.98 2.27
N LEU A 48 -4.88 -14.31 1.20
CA LEU A 48 -6.09 -14.66 0.46
C LEU A 48 -6.05 -16.09 -0.13
N PHE A 49 -4.85 -16.61 -0.38
CA PHE A 49 -4.64 -17.95 -0.94
C PHE A 49 -4.43 -19.03 0.11
N PHE A 50 -4.29 -18.66 1.39
CA PHE A 50 -4.22 -19.61 2.49
C PHE A 50 -5.61 -20.13 2.86
N ILE A 51 -5.65 -21.14 3.73
CA ILE A 51 -6.88 -21.72 4.25
C ILE A 51 -7.52 -20.70 5.21
N TRP A 52 -8.73 -20.28 4.90
CA TRP A 52 -9.54 -19.36 5.70
C TRP A 52 -10.60 -20.10 6.52
N VAL A 53 -11.10 -21.20 5.95
CA VAL A 53 -12.09 -22.07 6.57
C VAL A 53 -11.60 -23.49 6.43
N ASP A 54 -11.55 -24.23 7.53
CA ASP A 54 -11.18 -25.64 7.55
C ASP A 54 -12.31 -26.45 8.19
N SER A 55 -12.55 -27.65 7.68
CA SER A 55 -13.46 -28.58 8.32
C SER A 55 -12.75 -29.26 9.49
N ALA A 56 -13.46 -29.54 10.60
CA ALA A 56 -12.92 -30.24 11.75
C ALA A 56 -12.47 -31.67 11.40
N SER A 57 -13.02 -32.27 10.34
CA SER A 57 -12.57 -33.54 9.77
C SER A 57 -11.36 -33.40 8.84
N GLY A 58 -10.98 -32.18 8.45
CA GLY A 58 -9.87 -31.87 7.54
C GLY A 58 -10.14 -32.15 6.06
N GLU A 59 -11.35 -32.62 5.72
CA GLU A 59 -11.72 -33.04 4.36
C GLU A 59 -12.06 -31.87 3.43
N GLU A 60 -12.56 -30.76 3.98
CA GLU A 60 -12.92 -29.57 3.20
C GLU A 60 -12.14 -28.35 3.67
N LYS A 61 -11.37 -27.75 2.74
CA LYS A 61 -10.56 -26.55 2.97
C LYS A 61 -10.98 -25.45 2.01
N GLY A 62 -11.38 -24.31 2.56
CA GLY A 62 -11.78 -23.12 1.84
C GLY A 62 -10.77 -21.99 1.98
N THR A 63 -10.34 -21.42 0.85
CA THR A 63 -9.58 -20.15 0.82
C THR A 63 -10.53 -18.94 0.89
N ALA A 64 -10.00 -17.73 0.81
CA ALA A 64 -10.81 -16.50 0.78
C ALA A 64 -11.79 -16.41 -0.40
N PHE A 65 -11.59 -17.22 -1.44
CA PHE A 65 -12.43 -17.28 -2.64
C PHE A 65 -13.44 -18.44 -2.61
N SER A 66 -13.46 -19.22 -1.53
CA SER A 66 -14.40 -20.34 -1.37
C SER A 66 -15.84 -19.84 -1.18
N SER A 67 -16.82 -20.66 -1.55
CA SER A 67 -18.24 -20.32 -1.39
C SER A 67 -18.61 -20.02 0.08
N LEU A 68 -17.96 -20.67 1.04
CA LEU A 68 -18.17 -20.42 2.48
C LEU A 68 -17.64 -19.05 2.92
N ALA A 69 -16.54 -18.57 2.31
CA ALA A 69 -16.00 -17.24 2.56
C ALA A 69 -16.74 -16.14 1.78
N GLY A 70 -17.69 -16.52 0.91
CA GLY A 70 -18.50 -15.61 0.09
C GLY A 70 -17.67 -14.85 -0.95
N SER A 71 -18.10 -13.62 -1.26
CA SER A 71 -17.41 -12.75 -2.23
C SER A 71 -16.29 -11.91 -1.61
N VAL A 72 -15.92 -12.17 -0.34
CA VAL A 72 -15.05 -11.24 0.38
C VAL A 72 -13.60 -11.29 -0.12
N GLY A 73 -13.09 -12.45 -0.54
CA GLY A 73 -11.78 -12.54 -1.16
C GLY A 73 -11.64 -11.64 -2.39
N TYR A 74 -12.68 -11.55 -3.23
CA TYR A 74 -12.70 -10.66 -4.39
C TYR A 74 -12.71 -9.19 -4.00
N ILE A 75 -13.51 -8.81 -2.99
CA ILE A 75 -13.57 -7.44 -2.49
C ILE A 75 -12.22 -7.02 -1.90
N MET A 76 -11.60 -7.88 -1.06
CA MET A 76 -10.27 -7.61 -0.50
C MET A 76 -9.21 -7.48 -1.58
N LEU A 77 -9.26 -8.33 -2.62
CA LEU A 77 -8.33 -8.25 -3.73
C LEU A 77 -8.43 -6.90 -4.46
N ILE A 78 -9.65 -6.41 -4.72
CA ILE A 78 -9.87 -5.09 -5.33
C ILE A 78 -9.30 -3.97 -4.44
N VAL A 79 -9.57 -4.02 -3.13
CA VAL A 79 -9.05 -3.03 -2.17
C VAL A 79 -7.53 -3.04 -2.12
N LEU A 80 -6.90 -4.22 -2.08
CA LEU A 80 -5.45 -4.37 -2.06
C LEU A 80 -4.82 -3.87 -3.36
N LEU A 81 -5.40 -4.18 -4.52
CA LEU A 81 -4.94 -3.65 -5.81
C LEU A 81 -5.07 -2.12 -5.87
N PHE A 82 -6.15 -1.56 -5.34
CA PHE A 82 -6.34 -0.13 -5.24
C PHE A 82 -5.30 0.54 -4.32
N LEU A 83 -4.99 -0.07 -3.17
CA LEU A 83 -3.93 0.40 -2.27
C LEU A 83 -2.55 0.35 -2.92
N ILE A 84 -2.23 -0.72 -3.66
CA ILE A 84 -1.01 -0.82 -4.47
C ILE A 84 -0.96 0.34 -5.45
N PHE A 85 -2.04 0.57 -6.20
CA PHE A 85 -2.11 1.67 -7.16
C PHE A 85 -1.81 3.03 -6.50
N ILE A 86 -2.37 3.31 -5.32
CA ILE A 86 -2.13 4.56 -4.59
C ILE A 86 -0.67 4.67 -4.10
N LEU A 87 -0.10 3.61 -3.52
CA LEU A 87 1.29 3.60 -3.06
C LEU A 87 2.27 3.84 -4.20
N PHE A 88 2.06 3.22 -5.35
CA PHE A 88 2.90 3.42 -6.53
C PHE A 88 2.63 4.76 -7.25
N SER A 89 1.40 5.27 -7.18
CA SER A 89 1.01 6.59 -7.66
C SER A 89 1.70 7.71 -6.86
N HIS A 90 1.84 7.53 -5.54
CA HIS A 90 2.52 8.50 -4.67
C HIS A 90 3.96 8.78 -5.11
N SER A 91 4.73 7.75 -5.46
CA SER A 91 6.09 7.87 -5.99
C SER A 91 6.18 8.64 -7.33
N ARG A 92 5.06 8.81 -8.05
CA ARG A 92 4.96 9.56 -9.31
C ARG A 92 4.10 10.82 -9.22
N LYS A 93 3.82 11.31 -8.00
CA LYS A 93 2.89 12.41 -7.74
C LYS A 93 3.13 13.67 -8.56
N GLU A 94 4.38 14.04 -8.84
CA GLU A 94 4.68 15.22 -9.67
C GLU A 94 4.17 15.07 -11.11
N LYS A 95 4.17 13.86 -11.68
CA LYS A 95 3.63 13.61 -13.01
C LYS A 95 2.12 13.46 -13.02
N LEU A 96 1.51 12.97 -11.94
CA LEU A 96 0.07 12.78 -11.84
C LEU A 96 -0.69 14.04 -11.42
N LYS A 97 -0.10 14.91 -10.60
CA LYS A 97 -0.64 16.26 -10.31
C LYS A 97 -0.88 17.09 -11.56
N LEU A 98 -0.05 16.87 -12.59
CA LEU A 98 -0.16 17.54 -13.90
C LEU A 98 -1.41 17.12 -14.69
N TYR A 99 -2.02 15.98 -14.37
CA TYR A 99 -3.16 15.42 -15.13
C TYR A 99 -4.42 15.18 -14.29
N SER A 100 -4.37 15.29 -12.96
CA SER A 100 -5.56 15.23 -12.12
C SER A 100 -5.51 16.26 -10.99
N ASP A 101 -6.53 17.11 -10.92
CA ASP A 101 -6.71 18.19 -9.93
C ASP A 101 -7.10 17.69 -8.53
N ILE A 102 -6.77 16.44 -8.23
CA ILE A 102 -7.29 15.70 -7.10
C ILE A 102 -6.29 15.79 -5.95
N HIS A 103 -6.60 16.66 -4.98
CA HIS A 103 -5.84 16.83 -3.74
C HIS A 103 -6.16 15.74 -2.70
N PHE A 104 -5.73 14.49 -2.95
CA PHE A 104 -5.82 13.46 -1.92
C PHE A 104 -4.61 13.46 -0.97
N LYS A 105 -4.88 13.47 0.34
CA LYS A 105 -3.88 13.14 1.36
C LYS A 105 -3.70 11.61 1.37
N ASP A 106 -2.87 11.09 0.48
CA ASP A 106 -2.70 9.64 0.26
C ASP A 106 -2.46 8.82 1.53
N SER A 107 -1.78 9.38 2.53
CA SER A 107 -1.57 8.72 3.82
C SER A 107 -2.89 8.36 4.51
N THR A 108 -3.92 9.20 4.36
CA THR A 108 -5.25 8.95 4.94
C THR A 108 -5.95 7.81 4.19
N ILE A 109 -5.77 7.70 2.87
CA ILE A 109 -6.38 6.63 2.08
C ILE A 109 -5.71 5.28 2.39
N ILE A 110 -4.39 5.26 2.59
CA ILE A 110 -3.66 4.05 3.02
C ILE A 110 -4.18 3.57 4.37
N ILE A 111 -4.32 4.48 5.35
CA ILE A 111 -4.87 4.15 6.67
C ILE A 111 -6.31 3.65 6.55
N LEU A 112 -7.16 4.35 5.80
CA LEU A 112 -8.57 4.00 5.65
C LEU A 112 -8.75 2.65 4.94
N GLY A 113 -7.96 2.36 3.90
CA GLY A 113 -7.97 1.07 3.23
C GLY A 113 -7.44 -0.06 4.11
N GLY A 114 -6.45 0.20 4.96
CA GLY A 114 -5.99 -0.74 6.00
C GLY A 114 -7.09 -1.06 7.01
N ILE A 115 -7.77 -0.04 7.54
CA ILE A 115 -8.91 -0.20 8.48
C ILE A 115 -10.05 -0.98 7.80
N PHE A 116 -10.36 -0.66 6.54
CA PHE A 116 -11.38 -1.38 5.78
C PHE A 116 -11.04 -2.87 5.62
N ASN A 117 -9.77 -3.20 5.38
CA ASN A 117 -9.30 -4.59 5.35
C ASN A 117 -9.41 -5.30 6.71
N ILE A 118 -9.12 -4.61 7.81
CA ILE A 118 -9.35 -5.15 9.17
C ILE A 118 -10.83 -5.47 9.35
N PHE A 119 -11.71 -4.52 9.00
CA PHE A 119 -13.15 -4.67 9.17
C PHE A 119 -13.71 -5.84 8.36
N LEU A 120 -13.30 -5.99 7.09
CA LEU A 120 -13.68 -7.14 6.27
C LEU A 120 -13.17 -8.45 6.88
N SER A 121 -11.90 -8.52 7.28
CA SER A 121 -11.32 -9.72 7.89
C SER A 121 -12.04 -10.12 9.19
N PHE A 122 -12.40 -9.13 10.01
CA PHE A 122 -13.12 -9.35 11.26
C PHE A 122 -14.58 -9.79 11.04
N ASN A 123 -15.25 -9.30 10.00
CA ASN A 123 -16.59 -9.76 9.65
C ASN A 123 -16.59 -11.25 9.28
N ILE A 124 -15.61 -11.72 8.50
CA ILE A 124 -15.49 -13.15 8.17
C ILE A 124 -15.11 -13.95 9.40
N PHE A 125 -14.16 -13.48 10.21
CA PHE A 125 -13.82 -14.14 11.47
C PHE A 125 -15.06 -14.33 12.35
N SER A 126 -15.86 -13.28 12.52
CA SER A 126 -17.11 -13.32 13.29
C SER A 126 -18.14 -14.25 12.66
N PHE A 127 -18.27 -14.25 11.33
CA PHE A 127 -19.18 -15.12 10.60
C PHE A 127 -18.79 -16.61 10.73
N VAL A 128 -17.52 -16.95 10.53
CA VAL A 128 -16.99 -18.32 10.68
C VAL A 128 -17.12 -18.79 12.13
N THR A 129 -16.81 -17.93 13.11
CA THR A 129 -16.97 -18.26 14.53
C THR A 129 -18.44 -18.43 14.91
N GLY A 130 -19.33 -17.63 14.31
CA GLY A 130 -20.77 -17.80 14.42
C GLY A 130 -21.23 -19.14 13.88
N LEU A 131 -20.80 -19.51 12.67
CA LEU A 131 -21.07 -20.81 12.06
C LEU A 131 -20.55 -21.97 12.90
N GLN A 132 -19.36 -21.83 13.51
CA GLN A 132 -18.80 -22.83 14.41
C GLN A 132 -19.70 -23.13 15.63
N ARG A 133 -20.44 -22.12 16.13
CA ARG A 133 -21.40 -22.32 17.23
C ARG A 133 -22.64 -23.11 16.80
N PHE A 134 -23.03 -23.03 15.53
CA PHE A 134 -24.18 -23.76 14.99
C PHE A 134 -23.79 -25.13 14.39
N SER A 135 -22.57 -25.27 13.90
CA SER A 135 -22.00 -26.50 13.39
C SER A 135 -20.53 -26.60 13.80
N SER A 136 -20.22 -27.49 14.74
CA SER A 136 -18.88 -27.73 15.29
C SER A 136 -17.87 -28.29 14.29
N THR A 137 -18.27 -28.46 13.04
CA THR A 137 -17.44 -28.97 11.94
C THR A 137 -16.65 -27.89 11.23
N ILE A 138 -16.79 -26.61 11.57
CA ILE A 138 -16.10 -25.51 10.85
C ILE A 138 -15.13 -24.78 11.79
N ILE A 139 -13.88 -24.64 11.38
CA ILE A 139 -12.78 -24.00 12.12
C ILE A 139 -12.21 -22.83 11.29
N CYS A 140 -11.80 -21.77 11.99
CA CYS A 140 -11.11 -20.64 11.36
C CYS A 140 -9.67 -21.00 11.00
N GLY A 141 -9.31 -20.81 9.72
CA GLY A 141 -7.97 -21.10 9.22
C GLY A 141 -6.98 -19.95 9.40
N ASN A 142 -5.69 -20.29 9.32
CA ASN A 142 -4.58 -19.34 9.50
C ASN A 142 -4.59 -18.17 8.50
N GLY A 143 -5.25 -18.30 7.36
CA GLY A 143 -5.39 -17.24 6.36
C GLY A 143 -6.06 -16.00 6.94
N VAL A 144 -7.09 -16.15 7.76
CA VAL A 144 -7.78 -15.01 8.39
C VAL A 144 -6.86 -14.26 9.34
N ILE A 145 -6.09 -14.99 10.16
CA ILE A 145 -5.10 -14.41 11.08
C ILE A 145 -4.05 -13.63 10.30
N LEU A 146 -3.50 -14.22 9.23
CA LEU A 146 -2.51 -13.59 8.37
C LEU A 146 -3.05 -12.32 7.70
N SER A 147 -4.33 -12.30 7.33
CA SER A 147 -5.02 -11.13 6.76
C SER A 147 -5.07 -9.98 7.76
N ILE A 148 -5.49 -10.27 9.01
CA ILE A 148 -5.58 -9.29 10.09
C ILE A 148 -4.18 -8.73 10.41
N THR A 149 -3.17 -9.59 10.54
CA THR A 149 -1.80 -9.15 10.76
C THR A 149 -1.30 -8.26 9.63
N GLY A 150 -1.51 -8.66 8.37
CA GLY A 150 -1.15 -7.84 7.21
C GLY A 150 -1.84 -6.47 7.23
N ALA A 151 -3.14 -6.43 7.54
CA ALA A 151 -3.91 -5.20 7.61
C ALA A 151 -3.45 -4.26 8.74
N ILE A 152 -3.06 -4.79 9.91
CA ILE A 152 -2.44 -4.01 11.00
C ILE A 152 -1.12 -3.38 10.51
N VAL A 153 -0.27 -4.14 9.81
CA VAL A 153 0.98 -3.64 9.25
C VAL A 153 0.73 -2.51 8.25
N ILE A 154 -0.32 -2.60 7.42
CA ILE A 154 -0.73 -1.51 6.50
C ILE A 154 -1.09 -0.24 7.29
N VAL A 155 -1.89 -0.37 8.35
CA VAL A 155 -2.30 0.78 9.17
C VAL A 155 -1.09 1.44 9.84
N ILE A 156 -0.19 0.65 10.44
CA ILE A 156 1.04 1.15 11.06
C ILE A 156 1.90 1.88 10.02
N GLY A 157 2.11 1.29 8.86
CA GLY A 157 2.84 1.93 7.76
C GLY A 157 2.21 3.25 7.32
N GLY A 158 0.88 3.30 7.21
CA GLY A 158 0.14 4.53 6.90
C GLY A 158 0.29 5.63 7.97
N ILE A 159 0.28 5.28 9.25
CA ILE A 159 0.51 6.22 10.36
C ILE A 159 1.93 6.78 10.33
N ILE A 160 2.94 5.94 10.11
CA ILE A 160 4.34 6.37 10.00
C ILE A 160 4.49 7.33 8.82
N THR A 161 3.92 6.99 7.67
CA THR A 161 3.91 7.84 6.47
C THR A 161 3.30 9.21 6.75
N ARG A 162 2.22 9.26 7.54
CA ARG A 162 1.57 10.53 7.94
C ARG A 162 2.48 11.36 8.85
N LYS A 163 3.22 10.73 9.76
CA LYS A 163 4.18 11.41 10.65
C LYS A 163 5.37 11.96 9.87
N GLU A 164 5.94 11.18 8.96
CA GLU A 164 7.05 11.59 8.08
C GLU A 164 6.67 12.82 7.26
N LYS A 165 5.51 12.79 6.58
CA LYS A 165 5.01 13.93 5.79
C LYS A 165 4.70 15.17 6.62
N LYS A 166 4.28 14.97 7.88
CA LYS A 166 4.07 16.08 8.81
C LYS A 166 5.42 16.71 9.18
N SER A 167 6.42 15.89 9.51
CA SER A 167 7.77 16.34 9.87
C SER A 167 8.46 17.10 8.75
N GLU A 168 8.44 16.57 7.52
CA GLU A 168 9.02 17.24 6.34
C GLU A 168 8.40 18.61 6.09
N LYS A 169 7.07 18.71 6.27
CA LYS A 169 6.37 19.98 6.10
C LYS A 169 6.81 21.01 7.14
N TYR A 170 7.02 20.62 8.40
CA TYR A 170 7.52 21.55 9.43
C TYR A 170 8.96 21.99 9.16
N SER A 171 9.85 21.08 8.74
CA SER A 171 11.24 21.44 8.45
C SER A 171 11.38 22.46 7.32
N ILE A 172 10.48 22.39 6.32
CA ILE A 172 10.47 23.36 5.22
C ILE A 172 10.09 24.75 5.74
N TYR A 173 9.00 24.86 6.52
CA TYR A 173 8.61 26.17 7.08
C TYR A 173 9.63 26.73 8.07
N THR A 174 10.27 25.90 8.90
CA THR A 174 11.31 26.39 9.80
C THR A 174 12.54 26.88 9.03
N ASN A 175 12.91 26.18 7.95
CA ASN A 175 14.04 26.63 7.12
C ASN A 175 13.70 27.90 6.35
N GLU A 176 12.49 28.04 5.80
CA GLU A 176 12.03 29.27 5.17
C GLU A 176 12.02 30.46 6.15
N LEU A 177 11.57 30.24 7.40
CA LEU A 177 11.58 31.28 8.43
C LEU A 177 13.00 31.66 8.87
N ILE A 178 13.92 30.69 8.98
CA ILE A 178 15.34 30.94 9.30
C ILE A 178 16.01 31.71 8.15
N GLU A 179 15.76 31.33 6.90
CA GLU A 179 16.27 32.06 5.72
C GLU A 179 15.73 33.51 5.66
N GLU A 180 14.47 33.74 6.03
CA GLU A 180 13.90 35.09 6.13
C GLU A 180 14.49 35.93 7.28
N GLU A 181 14.88 35.30 8.40
CA GLU A 181 15.53 35.97 9.52
C GLU A 181 17.00 36.31 9.21
N GLU A 182 17.75 35.38 8.61
CA GLU A 182 19.13 35.62 8.16
C GLU A 182 19.21 36.74 7.12
N GLN A 183 18.28 36.79 6.16
CA GLN A 183 18.20 37.88 5.19
C GLN A 183 17.91 39.24 5.84
N LYS A 184 17.09 39.29 6.89
CA LYS A 184 16.80 40.53 7.63
C LYS A 184 17.98 41.00 8.48
N GLU A 185 18.76 40.08 9.07
CA GLU A 185 19.98 40.43 9.79
C GLU A 185 21.07 40.94 8.83
N GLU A 186 21.24 40.33 7.66
CA GLU A 186 22.16 40.84 6.62
C GLU A 186 21.73 42.23 6.11
N GLU A 187 20.44 42.45 5.89
CA GLU A 187 19.91 43.74 5.43
C GLU A 187 20.03 44.86 6.51
N ASN A 188 19.91 44.52 7.79
CA ASN A 188 20.17 45.45 8.90
C ASN A 188 21.65 45.74 9.08
N ASN A 189 22.54 44.75 8.91
CA ASN A 189 23.98 44.94 8.95
C ASN A 189 24.50 45.79 7.77
N MET A 190 23.79 45.80 6.63
CA MET A 190 24.07 46.71 5.51
C MET A 190 23.53 48.14 5.70
N LYS A 191 22.68 48.40 6.70
CA LYS A 191 22.12 49.71 7.04
C LYS A 191 22.83 50.41 8.20
N LEU A 192 24.15 50.24 8.32
CA LEU A 192 24.98 51.14 9.13
C LEU A 192 25.66 52.21 8.25
N PRO A 193 24.98 53.33 7.92
CA PRO A 193 25.67 54.59 7.74
C PRO A 193 25.89 55.22 9.12
N PHE A 194 27.12 55.69 9.33
CA PHE A 194 27.38 56.77 10.30
C PHE A 194 26.45 57.97 10.03
#